data_AF-A0A7V0QYP4-F1
#
_entry.id   AF-A0A7V0QYP4-F1
#
_cell.length_a   1.000
_cell.length_b   1.000
_cell.length_c   1.000
_cell.angle_alpha   90.00
_cell.angle_beta   90.00
_cell.angle_gamma   90.00
#
_symmetry.space_group_name_H-M   'P 1'
#
loop_
_entity.id
_entity.type
_entity.pdbx_description
1 polymer ?
#
loop_
_entity_poly.entity_id
_entity_poly.type
_entity_poly.pdbx_seq_one_letter_code
_entity_poly.pdbx_strand_id
1 'polypeptide(L)'
;MNKKHIIRKLKADKYNRFIFNRFKDVYLVGGFIRDLYAGKKSKDRDYIVKNKPQITAKELSESIGGRIVRFKEDSTVRLALKDGTTLDFSKIEKNIPTDLGRRDFTINSIAF
;
A
#
# COMPACT_ATOMS: atom_id res chain seq x y z
N MET A 1 -16.32 12.57 -7.42
CA MET A 1 -16.49 12.07 -6.02
C MET A 1 -15.79 13.03 -5.07
N ASN A 2 -16.40 13.45 -3.95
CA ASN A 2 -15.78 14.39 -3.00
C ASN A 2 -14.67 13.71 -2.16
N LYS A 3 -13.58 14.44 -1.85
CA LYS A 3 -12.46 14.04 -0.95
C LYS A 3 -12.93 13.34 0.33
N LYS A 4 -13.97 13.85 1.01
CA LYS A 4 -14.50 13.24 2.25
C LYS A 4 -14.97 11.79 2.04
N HIS A 5 -15.58 11.52 0.89
CA HIS A 5 -16.06 10.18 0.54
C HIS A 5 -14.93 9.22 0.18
N ILE A 6 -13.89 9.70 -0.48
CA ILE A 6 -12.69 8.92 -0.77
C ILE A 6 -12.01 8.49 0.53
N ILE A 7 -11.75 9.44 1.43
CA ILE A 7 -11.11 9.14 2.72
C ILE A 7 -11.92 8.10 3.50
N ARG A 8 -13.26 8.21 3.49
CA ARG A 8 -14.13 7.21 4.10
C ARG A 8 -13.95 5.83 3.49
N LYS A 9 -13.88 5.72 2.16
CA LYS A 9 -13.64 4.45 1.45
C LYS A 9 -12.26 3.89 1.74
N LEU A 10 -11.20 4.72 1.75
CA LEU A 10 -9.84 4.31 2.08
C LEU A 10 -9.76 3.71 3.49
N LYS A 11 -10.39 4.34 4.48
CA LYS A 11 -10.48 3.83 5.87
C LYS A 11 -11.44 2.65 6.05
N ALA A 12 -12.40 2.48 5.15
CA ALA A 12 -13.35 1.38 5.18
C ALA A 12 -12.79 0.09 4.56
N ASP A 13 -11.79 0.20 3.69
CA ASP A 13 -11.09 -0.96 3.13
C ASP A 13 -10.48 -1.81 4.24
N LYS A 14 -10.78 -3.12 4.22
CA LYS A 14 -10.42 -4.04 5.32
C LYS A 14 -8.90 -4.15 5.51
N TYR A 15 -8.13 -4.12 4.43
CA TYR A 15 -6.66 -4.26 4.50
C TYR A 15 -6.02 -2.95 4.94
N ASN A 16 -6.44 -1.81 4.38
CA ASN A 16 -6.01 -0.50 4.85
C ASN A 16 -6.29 -0.32 6.34
N ARG A 17 -7.52 -0.63 6.79
CA ARG A 17 -7.90 -0.54 8.19
C ARG A 17 -7.01 -1.42 9.08
N PHE A 18 -6.78 -2.66 8.67
CA PHE A 18 -5.94 -3.59 9.43
C PHE A 18 -4.49 -3.09 9.53
N ILE A 19 -3.91 -2.66 8.41
CA ILE A 19 -2.52 -2.18 8.33
C ILE A 19 -2.33 -0.89 9.14
N PHE A 20 -3.18 0.12 8.94
CA PHE A 20 -3.04 1.41 9.63
C PHE A 20 -3.29 1.32 11.14
N ASN A 21 -4.03 0.32 11.60
CA ASN A 21 -4.21 0.08 13.03
C ASN A 21 -3.00 -0.61 13.67
N ARG A 22 -2.21 -1.36 12.89
CA ARG A 22 -1.12 -2.19 13.41
C ARG A 22 0.26 -1.57 13.21
N PHE A 23 0.47 -0.85 12.12
CA PHE A 23 1.75 -0.28 11.76
C PHE A 23 1.69 1.26 11.78
N LYS A 24 2.73 1.87 12.35
CA LYS A 24 2.98 3.31 12.28
C LYS A 24 3.86 3.63 11.08
N ASP A 25 3.81 4.87 10.62
CA ASP A 25 4.62 5.37 9.49
C ASP A 25 4.50 4.49 8.22
N VAL A 26 3.25 4.10 7.91
CA VAL A 26 2.86 3.40 6.69
C VAL A 26 1.95 4.29 5.88
N TYR A 27 2.23 4.40 4.59
CA TYR A 27 1.51 5.26 3.67
C TYR A 27 1.00 4.42 2.52
N LEU A 28 -0.30 4.48 2.24
CA LEU A 28 -0.85 3.92 1.02
C LEU A 28 -0.56 4.87 -0.13
N VAL A 29 -0.12 4.37 -1.28
CA VAL A 29 0.31 5.21 -2.41
C VAL A 29 -0.22 4.74 -3.76
N GLY A 30 -0.21 5.65 -4.73
CA GLY A 30 -0.30 5.29 -6.14
C GLY A 30 -1.66 4.83 -6.63
N GLY A 31 -1.64 3.76 -7.43
CA GLY A 31 -2.73 3.35 -8.31
C GLY A 31 -4.04 3.06 -7.60
N PHE A 32 -3.99 2.46 -6.40
CA PHE A 32 -5.19 2.17 -5.62
C PHE A 32 -5.99 3.43 -5.30
N ILE A 33 -5.31 4.51 -4.90
CA ILE A 33 -5.96 5.78 -4.56
C ILE A 33 -6.56 6.39 -5.83
N ARG A 34 -5.78 6.48 -6.91
CA ARG A 34 -6.24 6.96 -8.22
C ARG A 34 -7.48 6.21 -8.70
N ASP A 35 -7.44 4.89 -8.68
CA ASP A 35 -8.51 4.04 -9.18
C ASP A 35 -9.79 4.22 -8.35
N LEU A 36 -9.64 4.40 -7.03
CA LEU A 36 -10.76 4.75 -6.15
C LEU A 36 -11.38 6.11 -6.49
N TYR A 37 -10.56 7.12 -6.84
CA TYR A 37 -11.03 8.40 -7.37
C TYR A 37 -11.80 8.24 -8.68
N ALA A 38 -11.36 7.33 -9.54
CA ALA A 38 -12.03 6.97 -10.79
C ALA A 38 -13.25 6.03 -10.60
N GLY A 39 -13.60 5.66 -9.37
CA GLY A 39 -14.72 4.76 -9.07
C GLY A 39 -14.46 3.28 -9.41
N LYS A 40 -13.20 2.92 -9.73
CA LYS A 40 -12.79 1.56 -10.04
C LYS A 40 -12.44 0.78 -8.76
N LYS A 41 -12.59 -0.54 -8.82
CA LYS A 41 -12.10 -1.44 -7.77
C LYS A 41 -10.69 -1.90 -8.15
N SER A 42 -9.73 -1.76 -7.23
CA SER A 42 -8.39 -2.33 -7.38
C SER A 42 -8.16 -3.40 -6.31
N LYS A 43 -7.48 -4.48 -6.70
CA LYS A 43 -6.99 -5.52 -5.80
C LYS A 43 -5.55 -5.28 -5.36
N ASP A 44 -4.87 -4.32 -5.97
CA ASP A 44 -3.46 -4.03 -5.75
C ASP A 44 -3.31 -2.79 -4.86
N ARG A 45 -2.58 -2.94 -3.76
CA ARG A 45 -2.32 -1.85 -2.80
C ARG A 45 -0.81 -1.75 -2.58
N ASP A 46 -0.27 -0.60 -2.93
CA ASP A 46 1.12 -0.25 -2.68
C ASP A 46 1.23 0.55 -1.39
N TYR A 47 2.13 0.12 -0.51
CA TYR A 47 2.46 0.79 0.73
C TYR A 47 3.93 1.16 0.76
N ILE A 48 4.20 2.38 1.23
CA ILE A 48 5.53 2.78 1.67
C ILE A 48 5.59 2.60 3.17
N VAL A 49 6.62 1.92 3.65
CA VAL A 49 6.87 1.67 5.07
C VAL A 49 8.20 2.28 5.49
N LYS A 50 8.26 2.87 6.67
CA LYS A 50 9.52 3.36 7.24
C LYS A 50 10.43 2.24 7.74
N ASN A 51 9.81 1.16 8.23
CA ASN A 51 10.50 -0.03 8.72
C ASN A 51 10.87 -1.00 7.58
N LYS A 52 11.42 -2.17 7.92
CA LYS A 52 11.78 -3.19 6.92
C LYS A 52 10.51 -3.82 6.31
N PRO A 53 10.29 -3.75 4.98
CA PRO A 53 9.11 -4.33 4.32
C PRO A 53 8.89 -5.81 4.61
N GLN A 54 9.97 -6.58 4.75
CA GLN A 54 9.93 -8.01 5.06
C GLN A 54 9.24 -8.28 6.40
N ILE A 55 9.44 -7.43 7.40
CA ILE A 55 8.84 -7.58 8.74
C ILE A 55 7.33 -7.35 8.63
N THR A 56 6.91 -6.25 8.00
CA THR A 56 5.50 -5.92 7.79
C THR A 56 4.78 -7.03 7.03
N ALA A 57 5.37 -7.52 5.93
CA ALA A 57 4.78 -8.60 5.14
C ALA A 57 4.70 -9.92 5.91
N LYS A 58 5.70 -10.24 6.74
CA LYS A 58 5.70 -11.45 7.59
C LYS A 58 4.59 -11.40 8.62
N GLU A 59 4.51 -10.32 9.40
CA GLU A 59 3.47 -10.17 10.43
C GLU A 59 2.06 -10.20 9.84
N LEU A 60 1.87 -9.58 8.67
CA LEU A 60 0.61 -9.65 7.94
C LEU A 60 0.31 -11.06 7.48
N SER A 61 1.29 -11.76 6.90
CA SER A 61 1.11 -13.14 6.45
C SER A 61 0.71 -14.08 7.59
N GLU A 62 1.24 -13.87 8.80
CA GLU A 62 0.86 -14.64 10.01
C GLU A 62 -0.57 -14.32 10.47
N SER A 63 -1.05 -13.09 10.22
CA SER A 63 -2.36 -12.64 10.69
C SER A 63 -3.51 -12.94 9.70
N ILE A 64 -3.28 -12.75 8.40
CA ILE A 64 -4.31 -12.84 7.35
C ILE A 64 -3.99 -13.90 6.29
N GLY A 65 -2.90 -14.65 6.46
CA GLY A 65 -2.41 -15.61 5.47
C GLY A 65 -1.78 -14.94 4.25
N GLY A 66 -1.51 -15.74 3.23
CA GLY A 66 -0.94 -15.29 1.96
C GLY A 66 0.46 -15.84 1.71
N ARG A 67 0.95 -15.62 0.48
CA ARG A 67 2.30 -16.00 0.06
C ARG A 67 3.16 -14.74 -0.04
N ILE A 68 4.30 -14.76 0.65
CA ILE A 68 5.30 -13.72 0.55
C ILE A 68 6.14 -13.95 -0.72
N VAL A 69 6.25 -12.91 -1.55
CA VAL A 69 7.08 -12.86 -2.75
C VAL A 69 8.08 -11.72 -2.58
N ARG A 70 9.37 -12.02 -2.73
CA ARG A 70 10.45 -11.02 -2.63
C ARG A 70 10.91 -10.64 -4.03
N PHE A 71 11.09 -9.34 -4.26
CA PHE A 71 11.69 -8.84 -5.50
C PHE A 71 13.21 -8.77 -5.36
N LYS A 72 13.93 -8.82 -6.48
CA LYS A 72 15.39 -9.03 -6.54
C LYS A 72 16.23 -8.03 -5.74
N GLU A 73 15.74 -6.81 -5.54
CA GLU A 73 16.47 -5.74 -4.85
C GLU A 73 16.14 -5.62 -3.36
N ASP A 74 15.30 -6.50 -2.80
CA ASP A 74 14.81 -6.48 -1.40
C ASP A 74 14.18 -5.14 -0.95
N SER A 75 14.00 -4.19 -1.87
CA SER A 75 13.37 -2.89 -1.69
C SER A 75 11.86 -3.03 -1.52
N THR A 76 11.28 -4.04 -2.17
CA THR A 76 9.85 -4.33 -2.19
C THR A 76 9.57 -5.79 -1.85
N VAL A 77 8.52 -6.01 -1.06
CA VAL A 77 7.98 -7.33 -0.72
C VAL A 77 6.49 -7.33 -0.99
N ARG A 78 6.00 -8.34 -1.69
CA ARG A 78 4.58 -8.55 -1.97
C ARG A 78 4.01 -9.64 -1.09
N LEU A 79 2.85 -9.38 -0.49
CA LEU A 79 1.99 -10.40 0.11
C LEU A 79 0.82 -10.68 -0.85
N ALA A 80 0.85 -11.84 -1.49
CA ALA A 80 -0.19 -12.29 -2.40
C ALA A 80 -1.24 -13.14 -1.66
N LEU A 81 -2.49 -12.69 -1.67
CA LEU A 81 -3.61 -13.37 -1.01
C LEU A 81 -4.36 -14.29 -1.98
N LYS A 82 -5.07 -15.29 -1.42
CA LYS A 82 -5.80 -16.29 -2.20
C LYS A 82 -6.90 -15.71 -3.11
N ASP A 83 -7.46 -14.55 -2.74
CA ASP A 83 -8.51 -13.87 -3.52
C ASP A 83 -7.96 -13.00 -4.67
N GLY A 84 -6.65 -13.05 -4.91
CA GLY A 84 -5.94 -12.25 -5.90
C GLY A 84 -5.62 -10.83 -5.44
N THR A 85 -5.86 -10.48 -4.18
CA THR A 85 -5.38 -9.23 -3.59
C THR A 85 -3.85 -9.28 -3.44
N THR A 86 -3.19 -8.19 -3.80
CA THR A 86 -1.75 -7.98 -3.59
C THR A 86 -1.55 -6.78 -2.67
N LEU A 87 -0.69 -6.97 -1.67
CA LEU A 87 -0.26 -5.93 -0.75
C LEU A 87 1.25 -5.79 -0.88
N ASP A 88 1.70 -4.71 -1.49
CA ASP A 88 3.11 -4.45 -1.76
C ASP A 88 3.67 -3.48 -0.74
N PHE A 89 4.80 -3.81 -0.17
CA PHE A 89 5.46 -3.01 0.84
C PHE A 89 6.84 -2.63 0.32
N SER A 90 7.09 -1.32 0.19
CA SER A 90 8.38 -0.78 -0.23
C SER A 90 8.97 0.07 0.88
N LYS A 91 10.29 0.00 1.06
CA LYS A 91 10.97 0.81 2.08
C LYS A 91 10.99 2.28 1.64
N ILE A 92 10.67 3.20 2.55
CA ILE A 92 10.87 4.62 2.30
C ILE A 92 12.35 4.90 2.09
N GLU A 93 12.67 5.66 1.04
CA GLU A 93 14.08 5.97 0.77
C GLU A 93 14.59 7.14 1.62
N LYS A 94 13.88 8.27 1.58
CA LYS A 94 14.24 9.48 2.32
C LYS A 94 13.05 10.06 3.09
N ASN A 95 12.01 10.44 2.34
CA ASN A 95 10.74 10.93 2.85
C ASN A 95 9.67 10.79 1.78
N ILE A 96 8.40 10.95 2.16
CA ILE A 96 7.26 10.76 1.25
C ILE A 96 7.29 11.70 0.04
N PRO A 97 7.57 13.01 0.18
CA PRO A 97 7.69 13.89 -1.00
C PRO A 97 8.74 13.43 -2.00
N THR A 98 9.92 13.00 -1.52
CA THR A 98 11.01 12.51 -2.39
C THR A 98 10.60 11.22 -3.11
N ASP A 99 9.91 10.32 -2.42
CA ASP A 99 9.44 9.05 -2.99
C ASP A 99 8.36 9.28 -4.06
N LEU A 100 7.34 10.10 -3.75
CA LEU A 100 6.28 10.46 -4.69
C LEU A 100 6.80 11.23 -5.91
N GLY A 101 7.86 12.02 -5.74
CA GLY A 101 8.47 12.83 -6.81
C GLY A 101 9.22 12.03 -7.88
N ARG A 102 9.50 10.74 -7.65
CA ARG A 102 10.19 9.85 -8.61
C ARG A 102 9.25 9.09 -9.52
N ARG A 103 7.94 9.21 -9.29
CA ARG A 103 6.94 8.49 -10.06
C ARG A 103 6.78 9.12 -11.44
N ASP A 104 6.40 8.29 -12.38
CA ASP A 104 6.21 8.58 -13.80
C ASP A 104 5.14 9.66 -14.07
N PHE A 105 4.02 9.61 -13.36
CA PHE A 105 2.88 10.49 -13.57
C PHE A 105 2.35 11.08 -12.26
N THR A 106 1.96 12.35 -12.29
CA THR A 106 1.39 13.08 -11.14
C THR A 106 0.16 12.42 -10.56
N ILE A 107 -0.66 11.77 -11.41
CA ILE A 107 -1.85 11.03 -11.00
C ILE A 107 -1.50 9.78 -10.14
N ASN A 108 -0.26 9.30 -10.21
CA ASN A 108 0.28 8.21 -9.41
C ASN A 108 1.09 8.74 -8.19
N SER A 109 1.39 10.04 -8.12
CA SER A 109 2.11 10.69 -7.02
C SER A 109 1.17 11.12 -5.89
N ILE A 110 0.35 10.19 -5.40
CA ILE A 110 -0.64 10.44 -4.34
C ILE A 110 -0.36 9.49 -3.18
N ALA A 111 -0.48 10.00 -1.95
CA ALA A 111 -0.36 9.22 -0.72
C ALA A 111 -1.55 9.47 0.23
N PHE A 112 -1.83 8.48 1.08
CA PHE A 112 -2.80 8.53 2.17
C PHE A 112 -2.21 7.95 3.46
#